data_AF-A0A382RL89-F1
#
_entry.id   AF-A0A382RL89-F1
#
_cell.length_a   1.000
_cell.length_b   1.000
_cell.length_c   1.000
_cell.angle_alpha   90.00
_cell.angle_beta   90.00
_cell.angle_gamma   90.00
#
_symmetry.space_group_name_H-M   'P 1'
#
loop_
_entity.id
_entity.type
_entity.pdbx_description
1 polymer ?
#
loop_
_entity_poly.entity_id
_entity_poly.type
_entity_poly.pdbx_seq_one_letter_code
_entity_poly.pdbx_strand_id
1 'polypeptide(L)'
;LDDSGIDVRKAITAIRKTLGDAKHSDIRVEESASLAVLNFASFRMWKDLSDNWQTFRKNPVVEHLISTPHESFENEVDGELGEILCPIPCDESQLEAVRWAAEGRSFVLEGPPGTGKSQTIANLIAASMALGKRVLFVAEKREALDVVRDKLEAIGFTPFCIVLHHETTTPEGVREQLRTAYDFEGEDQSDQWASDSAVIDSLSRHLADYAGALHKRNALQQSAWTAYQDLVRQGAEHTDAVPGYNLTAIGEHREAIRSCLLSLRSTVGANSVNPNHPWGFSTISSLAGLDRELLAESVRGLSALFADVEDLGPVLDALL
;
A
#
# COMPACT_ATOMS: atom_id res chain seq x y z
N LEU A 1 -36.29 57.48 -11.54
CA LEU A 1 -35.77 56.44 -12.44
C LEU A 1 -34.29 56.30 -12.11
N ASP A 2 -33.85 55.09 -11.75
CA ASP A 2 -32.42 54.78 -11.64
C ASP A 2 -31.78 54.64 -13.04
N ASP A 3 -30.47 54.38 -13.07
CA ASP A 3 -29.70 54.21 -14.32
C ASP A 3 -30.15 53.00 -15.15
N SER A 4 -30.99 52.11 -14.59
CA SER A 4 -31.62 50.98 -15.29
C SER A 4 -33.08 51.24 -15.69
N GLY A 5 -33.58 52.47 -15.51
CA GLY A 5 -34.95 52.86 -15.88
C GLY A 5 -36.03 52.39 -14.91
N ILE A 6 -35.68 51.97 -13.69
CA ILE A 6 -36.62 51.52 -12.66
C ILE A 6 -36.89 52.68 -11.69
N ASP A 7 -38.16 53.00 -11.46
CA ASP A 7 -38.57 53.95 -10.43
C ASP A 7 -38.94 53.22 -9.14
N VAL A 8 -37.89 52.85 -8.38
CA VAL A 8 -38.01 52.10 -7.12
C VAL A 8 -38.93 52.81 -6.12
N ARG A 9 -38.87 54.16 -6.03
CA ARG A 9 -39.76 54.94 -5.15
C ARG A 9 -41.21 54.81 -5.57
N LYS A 10 -41.50 54.91 -6.87
CA LYS A 10 -42.86 54.77 -7.39
C LYS A 10 -43.41 53.36 -7.17
N ALA A 11 -42.58 52.32 -7.35
CA ALA A 11 -42.95 50.93 -7.10
C ALA A 11 -43.28 50.66 -5.63
N ILE A 12 -42.42 51.10 -4.69
CA ILE A 12 -42.66 50.96 -3.24
C ILE A 12 -43.91 51.73 -2.81
N THR A 13 -44.12 52.93 -3.36
CA THR A 13 -45.31 53.75 -3.07
C THR A 13 -46.59 53.07 -3.57
N ALA A 14 -46.55 52.44 -4.75
CA ALA A 14 -47.67 51.67 -5.28
C ALA A 14 -48.00 50.46 -4.39
N ILE A 15 -46.98 49.68 -3.99
CA ILE A 15 -47.13 48.52 -3.09
C ILE A 15 -47.77 48.94 -1.76
N ARG A 16 -47.28 50.03 -1.15
CA ARG A 16 -47.82 50.59 0.09
C ARG A 16 -49.29 50.99 -0.05
N LYS A 17 -49.67 51.61 -1.17
CA LYS A 17 -51.06 51.98 -1.44
C LYS A 17 -51.96 50.75 -1.55
N THR A 18 -51.58 49.75 -2.34
CA THR A 18 -52.35 48.49 -2.45
C THR A 18 -52.48 47.73 -1.13
N LEU A 19 -51.42 47.68 -0.32
CA LEU A 19 -51.47 47.00 0.99
C LEU A 19 -52.31 47.78 2.00
N GLY A 20 -52.29 49.11 1.95
CA GLY A 20 -53.16 49.97 2.77
C GLY A 20 -54.64 49.84 2.41
N ASP A 21 -54.95 49.79 1.10
CA ASP A 21 -56.32 49.65 0.60
C ASP A 21 -56.93 48.27 0.93
N ALA A 22 -56.09 47.24 1.09
CA ALA A 22 -56.49 45.87 1.44
C ALA A 22 -56.88 45.68 2.92
N LYS A 23 -56.86 46.72 3.77
CA LYS A 23 -57.24 46.70 5.20
C LYS A 23 -56.52 45.64 6.05
N HIS A 24 -55.32 45.22 5.67
CA HIS A 24 -54.46 44.41 6.53
C HIS A 24 -53.79 45.33 7.57
N SER A 25 -54.48 45.60 8.68
CA SER A 25 -54.02 46.48 9.77
C SER A 25 -52.73 46.02 10.45
N ASP A 26 -52.32 44.79 10.20
CA ASP A 26 -51.26 44.12 10.95
C ASP A 26 -49.93 44.07 10.16
N ILE A 27 -49.90 44.59 8.92
CA ILE A 27 -48.71 44.56 8.06
C ILE A 27 -48.05 45.95 8.04
N ARG A 28 -46.83 46.02 8.56
CA ARG A 28 -45.99 47.23 8.53
C ARG A 28 -45.01 47.15 7.36
N VAL A 29 -45.07 48.12 6.45
CA VAL A 29 -44.12 48.24 5.33
C VAL A 29 -42.97 49.14 5.77
N GLU A 30 -41.78 48.56 5.94
CA GLU A 30 -40.55 49.29 6.27
C GLU A 30 -39.63 49.35 5.05
N GLU A 31 -39.03 50.52 4.83
CA GLU A 31 -38.00 50.71 3.79
C GLU A 31 -36.63 50.41 4.43
N SER A 32 -36.14 49.19 4.25
CA SER A 32 -34.80 48.78 4.68
C SER A 32 -33.91 48.53 3.47
N ALA A 33 -32.63 48.92 3.59
CA ALA A 33 -31.60 48.60 2.62
C ALA A 33 -30.55 47.73 3.31
N SER A 34 -30.36 46.52 2.81
CA SER A 34 -29.34 45.60 3.31
C SER A 34 -28.19 45.55 2.30
N LEU A 35 -27.00 45.94 2.75
CA LEU A 35 -25.77 45.79 1.98
C LEU A 35 -25.06 44.51 2.45
N ALA A 36 -24.82 43.57 1.55
CA ALA A 36 -24.11 42.33 1.85
C ALA A 36 -22.95 42.14 0.89
N VAL A 37 -21.80 41.70 1.41
CA VAL A 37 -20.69 41.21 0.60
C VAL A 37 -20.95 39.73 0.35
N LEU A 38 -21.50 39.43 -0.81
CA LEU A 38 -21.78 38.05 -1.21
C LEU A 38 -20.54 37.45 -1.89
N ASN A 39 -20.12 36.27 -1.45
CA ASN A 39 -19.07 35.53 -2.14
C ASN A 39 -19.65 34.91 -3.43
N PHE A 40 -19.40 35.57 -4.56
CA PHE A 40 -19.89 35.13 -5.87
C PHE A 40 -19.24 33.83 -6.38
N ALA A 41 -18.17 33.34 -5.75
CA ALA A 41 -17.52 32.08 -6.15
C ALA A 41 -18.49 30.89 -5.99
N SER A 42 -19.19 30.80 -4.85
CA SER A 42 -20.17 29.75 -4.59
C SER A 42 -21.38 29.84 -5.53
N PHE A 43 -21.79 31.05 -5.89
CA PHE A 43 -22.88 31.25 -6.85
C PHE A 43 -22.53 30.71 -8.25
N ARG A 44 -21.30 30.96 -8.74
CA ARG A 44 -20.86 30.43 -10.03
C ARG A 44 -20.80 28.91 -10.03
N MET A 45 -20.29 28.30 -8.96
CA MET A 45 -20.26 26.86 -8.79
C MET A 45 -21.68 26.27 -8.79
N TRP A 46 -22.60 26.88 -8.04
CA TRP A 46 -23.99 26.45 -7.98
C TRP A 46 -24.70 26.56 -9.33
N LYS A 47 -24.47 27.67 -10.05
CA LYS A 47 -25.00 27.86 -11.40
C LYS A 47 -24.44 26.82 -12.36
N ASP A 48 -23.14 26.55 -12.32
CA ASP A 48 -22.50 25.54 -13.18
C ASP A 48 -23.03 24.13 -12.90
N LEU A 49 -23.22 23.78 -11.63
CA LEU A 49 -23.91 22.54 -11.22
C LEU A 49 -25.34 22.49 -11.76
N SER A 50 -26.11 23.56 -11.62
CA SER A 50 -27.50 23.61 -12.11
C SER A 50 -27.60 23.53 -13.63
N ASP A 51 -26.69 24.19 -14.35
CA ASP A 51 -26.73 24.30 -15.80
C ASP A 51 -26.15 23.04 -16.48
N ASN A 52 -25.19 22.35 -15.85
CA ASN A 52 -24.42 21.26 -16.46
C ASN A 52 -24.56 19.88 -15.78
N TRP A 53 -25.47 19.70 -14.82
CA TRP A 53 -25.59 18.43 -14.07
C TRP A 53 -25.77 17.18 -14.95
N GLN A 54 -26.47 17.28 -16.10
CA GLN A 54 -26.63 16.12 -17.00
C GLN A 54 -25.28 15.66 -17.59
N THR A 55 -24.33 16.58 -17.76
CA THR A 55 -22.98 16.25 -18.23
C THR A 55 -22.20 15.56 -17.12
N PHE A 56 -22.28 16.05 -15.89
CA PHE A 56 -21.60 15.44 -14.74
C PHE A 56 -22.11 14.03 -14.46
N ARG A 57 -23.41 13.78 -14.68
CA ARG A 57 -24.05 12.47 -14.57
C ARG A 57 -23.43 11.39 -15.46
N LYS A 58 -22.68 11.75 -16.51
CA LYS A 58 -21.96 10.77 -17.35
C LYS A 58 -20.81 10.09 -16.61
N ASN A 59 -20.31 10.70 -15.53
CA ASN A 59 -19.28 10.09 -14.70
C ASN A 59 -19.92 9.02 -13.78
N PRO A 60 -19.43 7.77 -13.78
CA PRO A 60 -20.01 6.69 -12.97
C PRO A 60 -20.12 7.01 -11.47
N VAL A 61 -19.11 7.69 -10.91
CA VAL A 61 -19.10 8.09 -9.49
C VAL A 61 -20.19 9.12 -9.22
N VAL A 62 -20.35 10.11 -10.10
CA VAL A 62 -21.39 11.14 -9.95
C VAL A 62 -22.78 10.53 -10.07
N GLU A 63 -22.98 9.62 -11.02
CA GLU A 63 -24.26 8.93 -11.17
C GLU A 63 -24.60 8.08 -9.93
N HIS A 64 -23.62 7.37 -9.39
CA HIS A 64 -23.78 6.58 -8.17
C HIS A 64 -24.16 7.47 -6.98
N LEU A 65 -23.52 8.63 -6.81
CA LEU A 65 -23.85 9.58 -5.74
C LEU A 65 -25.26 10.17 -5.85
N ILE A 66 -25.80 10.30 -7.08
CA ILE A 66 -27.15 10.83 -7.32
C ILE A 66 -28.21 9.74 -7.15
N SER A 67 -27.97 8.55 -7.72
CA SER A 67 -29.01 7.52 -7.91
C SER A 67 -28.98 6.42 -6.85
N THR A 68 -27.80 6.06 -6.33
CA THR A 68 -27.60 4.91 -5.43
C THR A 68 -26.60 5.21 -4.30
N PRO A 69 -26.75 6.32 -3.54
CA PRO A 69 -25.71 6.79 -2.60
C PRO A 69 -25.49 5.91 -1.37
N HIS A 70 -26.37 4.93 -1.13
CA HIS A 70 -26.30 4.03 0.04
C HIS A 70 -25.87 2.61 -0.32
N GLU A 71 -25.60 2.37 -1.60
CA GLU A 71 -25.16 1.07 -2.11
C GLU A 71 -23.64 1.06 -2.26
N SER A 72 -23.04 -0.13 -2.32
CA SER A 72 -21.61 -0.25 -2.61
C SER A 72 -21.33 0.17 -4.04
N PHE A 73 -20.30 1.00 -4.24
CA PHE A 73 -19.84 1.37 -5.58
C PHE A 73 -18.88 0.29 -6.10
N GLU A 74 -19.33 -0.51 -7.05
CA GLU A 74 -18.49 -1.46 -7.76
C GLU A 74 -18.04 -0.85 -9.09
N ASN A 75 -16.73 -0.74 -9.27
CA ASN A 75 -16.13 -0.28 -10.52
C ASN A 75 -15.26 -1.40 -11.06
N GLU A 76 -15.86 -2.24 -11.91
CA GLU A 76 -15.12 -3.25 -12.66
C GLU A 76 -14.21 -2.55 -13.65
N VAL A 77 -12.91 -2.80 -13.55
CA VAL A 77 -11.94 -2.30 -14.51
C VAL A 77 -11.24 -3.46 -15.16
N ASP A 78 -11.42 -3.56 -16.47
CA ASP A 78 -10.71 -4.53 -17.30
C ASP A 78 -9.28 -4.05 -17.51
N GLY A 79 -8.33 -4.72 -16.87
CA GLY A 79 -6.91 -4.46 -17.12
C GLY A 79 -5.99 -5.25 -16.20
N GLU A 80 -5.28 -6.22 -16.76
CA GLU A 80 -4.03 -6.67 -16.16
C GLU A 80 -3.00 -5.57 -16.39
N LEU A 81 -2.65 -4.86 -15.32
CA LEU A 81 -1.51 -3.95 -15.36
C LEU A 81 -0.23 -4.74 -15.14
N GLY A 82 0.81 -4.30 -15.85
CA GLY A 82 2.18 -4.70 -15.57
C GLY A 82 2.66 -4.19 -14.21
N GLU A 83 3.97 -4.23 -14.02
CA GLU A 83 4.60 -3.75 -12.80
C GLU A 83 4.29 -2.26 -12.55
N ILE A 84 3.95 -1.93 -11.29
CA ILE A 84 3.63 -0.56 -10.88
C ILE A 84 4.85 0.03 -10.19
N LEU A 85 5.28 1.19 -10.69
CA LEU A 85 6.44 1.90 -10.16
C LEU A 85 6.03 2.82 -9.01
N CYS A 86 6.57 2.54 -7.83
CA CYS A 86 6.40 3.36 -6.63
C CYS A 86 7.76 3.96 -6.22
N PRO A 87 8.00 5.26 -6.46
CA PRO A 87 9.29 5.88 -6.14
C PRO A 87 9.52 6.08 -4.64
N ILE A 88 8.46 6.04 -3.82
CA ILE A 88 8.54 6.10 -2.36
C ILE A 88 8.22 4.71 -1.80
N PRO A 89 9.01 4.14 -0.88
CA PRO A 89 8.74 2.82 -0.30
C PRO A 89 7.31 2.72 0.21
N CYS A 90 6.61 1.62 -0.01
CA CYS A 90 5.25 1.45 0.49
C CYS A 90 5.01 0.02 0.95
N ASP A 91 4.08 -0.17 1.88
CA ASP A 91 3.62 -1.50 2.25
C ASP A 91 2.63 -2.06 1.20
N GLU A 92 2.24 -3.33 1.36
CA GLU A 92 1.35 -4.01 0.42
C GLU A 92 -0.02 -3.33 0.31
N SER A 93 -0.57 -2.83 1.42
CA SER A 93 -1.88 -2.16 1.42
C SER A 93 -1.86 -0.82 0.70
N GLN A 94 -0.74 -0.10 0.81
CA GLN A 94 -0.50 1.13 0.05
C GLN A 94 -0.25 0.82 -1.43
N LEU A 95 0.49 -0.25 -1.74
CA LEU A 95 0.72 -0.69 -3.12
C LEU A 95 -0.59 -1.09 -3.81
N GLU A 96 -1.48 -1.78 -3.10
CA GLU A 96 -2.82 -2.13 -3.59
C GLU A 96 -3.64 -0.88 -3.95
N ALA A 97 -3.61 0.15 -3.11
CA ALA A 97 -4.26 1.42 -3.44
C ALA A 97 -3.68 2.06 -4.71
N VAL A 98 -2.34 2.02 -4.89
CA VAL A 98 -1.70 2.51 -6.12
C VAL A 98 -2.15 1.70 -7.33
N ARG A 99 -2.25 0.38 -7.19
CA ARG A 99 -2.75 -0.53 -8.24
C ARG A 99 -4.18 -0.20 -8.64
N TRP A 100 -5.09 -0.02 -7.68
CA TRP A 100 -6.46 0.36 -7.99
C TRP A 100 -6.57 1.66 -8.80
N ALA A 101 -5.77 2.68 -8.47
CA ALA A 101 -5.77 3.93 -9.24
C ALA A 101 -5.13 3.78 -10.61
N ALA A 102 -4.07 2.98 -10.70
CA ALA A 102 -3.42 2.65 -11.96
C ALA A 102 -4.44 1.97 -12.91
N GLU A 103 -5.26 1.06 -12.38
CA GLU A 103 -6.33 0.37 -13.12
C GLU A 103 -7.42 1.37 -13.53
N GLY A 104 -7.62 2.44 -12.77
CA GLY A 104 -8.65 3.45 -13.03
C GLY A 104 -9.90 3.28 -12.17
N ARG A 105 -9.79 2.49 -11.10
CA ARG A 105 -10.85 2.38 -10.08
C ARG A 105 -11.03 3.73 -9.38
N SER A 106 -12.25 3.97 -8.93
CA SER A 106 -12.54 5.07 -8.01
C SER A 106 -12.80 4.48 -6.64
N PHE A 107 -12.09 4.96 -5.63
CA PHE A 107 -12.12 4.40 -4.28
C PHE A 107 -11.85 5.49 -3.24
N VAL A 108 -12.17 5.19 -1.99
CA VAL A 108 -11.84 6.02 -0.83
C VAL A 108 -10.64 5.40 -0.14
N LEU A 109 -9.57 6.18 0.03
CA LEU A 109 -8.40 5.77 0.79
C LEU A 109 -8.53 6.24 2.24
N GLU A 110 -8.85 5.31 3.14
CA GLU A 110 -8.91 5.58 4.58
C GLU A 110 -7.66 5.09 5.29
N GLY A 111 -7.24 5.83 6.31
CA GLY A 111 -6.12 5.41 7.15
C GLY A 111 -6.07 6.24 8.43
N PRO A 112 -5.70 5.65 9.59
CA PRO A 112 -5.44 6.39 10.82
C PRO A 112 -4.40 7.52 10.64
N PRO A 113 -4.35 8.52 11.54
CA PRO A 113 -3.27 9.51 11.53
C PRO A 113 -1.89 8.83 11.57
N GLY A 114 -0.94 9.32 10.77
CA GLY A 114 0.44 8.78 10.74
C GLY A 114 0.67 7.55 9.85
N THR A 115 -0.33 7.01 9.15
CA THR A 115 -0.22 5.81 8.29
C THR A 115 0.30 6.07 6.87
N GLY A 116 0.95 7.21 6.64
CA GLY A 116 1.58 7.48 5.34
C GLY A 116 0.62 7.86 4.20
N LYS A 117 -0.64 8.25 4.45
CA LYS A 117 -1.60 8.65 3.40
C LYS A 117 -1.04 9.62 2.36
N SER A 118 -0.33 10.67 2.77
CA SER A 118 0.27 11.64 1.84
C SER A 118 1.37 11.01 0.96
N GLN A 119 2.08 10.02 1.48
CA GLN A 119 3.05 9.23 0.75
C GLN A 119 2.37 8.28 -0.25
N THR A 120 1.26 7.65 0.15
CA THR A 120 0.41 6.88 -0.78
C THR A 120 -0.11 7.77 -1.90
N ILE A 121 -0.56 9.00 -1.61
CA ILE A 121 -1.01 9.98 -2.62
C ILE A 121 0.14 10.35 -3.58
N ALA A 122 1.35 10.57 -3.08
CA ALA A 122 2.49 10.87 -3.94
C ALA A 122 2.82 9.70 -4.89
N ASN A 123 2.80 8.45 -4.40
CA ASN A 123 2.96 7.27 -5.25
C ASN A 123 1.82 7.10 -6.26
N LEU A 124 0.57 7.38 -5.87
CA LEU A 124 -0.59 7.38 -6.76
C LEU A 124 -0.40 8.34 -7.95
N ILE A 125 0.09 9.55 -7.66
CA ILE A 125 0.38 10.57 -8.68
C ILE A 125 1.51 10.10 -9.58
N ALA A 126 2.64 9.67 -8.99
CA ALA A 126 3.81 9.23 -9.74
C ALA A 126 3.51 8.04 -10.67
N ALA A 127 2.83 7.01 -10.16
CA ALA A 127 2.44 5.84 -10.95
C ALA A 127 1.46 6.20 -12.07
N SER A 128 0.48 7.08 -11.79
CA SER A 128 -0.45 7.56 -12.82
C SER A 128 0.27 8.32 -13.93
N MET A 129 1.25 9.14 -13.57
CA MET A 129 2.08 9.87 -14.54
C MET A 129 2.99 8.95 -15.35
N ALA A 130 3.56 7.91 -14.74
CA ALA A 130 4.32 6.89 -15.44
C ALA A 130 3.47 6.15 -16.50
N LEU A 131 2.16 6.03 -16.28
CA LEU A 131 1.18 5.53 -17.25
C LEU A 131 0.72 6.58 -18.29
N GLY A 132 1.35 7.76 -18.32
CA GLY A 132 1.02 8.84 -19.25
C GLY A 132 -0.28 9.58 -18.92
N LYS A 133 -0.83 9.42 -17.70
CA LYS A 133 -2.06 10.11 -17.28
C LYS A 133 -1.73 11.53 -16.79
N ARG A 134 -2.71 12.43 -16.92
CA ARG A 134 -2.71 13.76 -16.29
C ARG A 134 -3.48 13.69 -14.99
N VAL A 135 -2.92 14.25 -13.91
CA VAL A 135 -3.49 14.15 -12.57
C VAL A 135 -3.86 15.55 -12.06
N LEU A 136 -5.09 15.70 -11.57
CA LEU A 136 -5.54 16.88 -10.84
C LEU A 136 -5.68 16.50 -9.36
N PHE A 137 -4.80 17.04 -8.53
CA PHE A 137 -4.88 16.86 -7.08
C PHE A 137 -5.59 18.07 -6.44
N VAL A 138 -6.64 17.80 -5.67
CA VAL A 138 -7.45 18.82 -5.00
C VAL A 138 -7.50 18.51 -3.51
N ALA A 139 -7.30 19.52 -2.67
CA ALA A 139 -7.46 19.42 -1.23
C ALA A 139 -8.10 20.70 -0.67
N GLU A 140 -8.81 20.57 0.45
CA GLU A 140 -9.45 21.71 1.13
C GLU A 140 -8.41 22.66 1.76
N LYS A 141 -7.34 22.08 2.32
CA LYS A 141 -6.33 22.80 3.09
C LYS A 141 -5.02 22.90 2.32
N ARG A 142 -4.40 24.08 2.36
CA ARG A 142 -3.11 24.35 1.72
C ARG A 142 -2.01 23.43 2.26
N GLU A 143 -2.02 23.15 3.56
CA GLU A 143 -1.01 22.29 4.20
C GLU A 143 -1.03 20.87 3.60
N ALA A 144 -2.19 20.36 3.19
CA ALA A 144 -2.27 19.06 2.54
C ALA A 144 -1.66 19.07 1.13
N LEU A 145 -1.84 20.18 0.40
CA LEU A 145 -1.18 20.38 -0.91
C LEU A 145 0.33 20.47 -0.74
N ASP A 146 0.80 21.27 0.22
CA ASP A 146 2.23 21.49 0.49
C ASP A 146 2.92 20.17 0.87
N VAL A 147 2.33 19.36 1.76
CA VAL A 147 2.92 18.07 2.17
C VAL A 147 3.08 17.11 0.99
N VAL A 148 2.09 17.02 0.10
CA VAL A 148 2.19 16.15 -1.08
C VAL A 148 3.19 16.71 -2.09
N ARG A 149 3.20 18.03 -2.30
CA ARG A 149 4.18 18.72 -3.15
C ARG A 149 5.60 18.41 -2.68
N ASP A 150 5.90 18.59 -1.40
CA ASP A 150 7.23 18.35 -0.85
C ASP A 150 7.69 16.88 -1.05
N LYS A 151 6.75 15.93 -1.05
CA LYS A 151 7.04 14.51 -1.38
C LYS A 151 7.34 14.31 -2.86
N LEU A 152 6.61 14.96 -3.75
CA LEU A 152 6.86 14.94 -5.19
C LEU A 152 8.19 15.64 -5.53
N GLU A 153 8.50 16.76 -4.89
CA GLU A 153 9.77 17.45 -5.04
C GLU A 153 10.96 16.57 -4.63
N ALA A 154 10.83 15.84 -3.52
CA ALA A 154 11.86 14.93 -3.03
C ALA A 154 12.19 13.77 -4.00
N ILE A 155 11.26 13.40 -4.89
CA ILE A 155 11.47 12.39 -5.93
C ILE A 155 11.71 12.99 -7.32
N GLY A 156 11.94 14.32 -7.41
CA GLY A 156 12.28 15.01 -8.66
C GLY A 156 11.10 15.37 -9.57
N PHE A 157 9.86 15.32 -9.08
CA PHE A 157 8.66 15.61 -9.88
C PHE A 157 8.33 17.10 -9.98
N THR A 158 9.09 17.99 -9.33
CA THR A 158 8.88 19.45 -9.30
C THR A 158 8.56 20.06 -10.67
N PRO A 159 9.30 19.76 -11.76
CA PRO A 159 9.05 20.38 -13.05
C PRO A 159 7.67 20.04 -13.63
N PHE A 160 7.06 18.94 -13.20
CA PHE A 160 5.77 18.45 -13.69
C PHE A 160 4.59 18.86 -12.81
N CYS A 161 4.83 19.60 -11.72
CA CYS A 161 3.81 20.06 -10.81
C CYS A 161 3.41 21.51 -11.12
N ILE A 162 2.15 21.70 -11.53
CA ILE A 162 1.57 23.05 -11.67
C ILE A 162 0.71 23.33 -10.44
N VAL A 163 1.14 24.27 -9.61
CA VAL A 163 0.42 24.65 -8.39
C VAL A 163 -0.43 25.88 -8.66
N LEU A 164 -1.73 25.72 -8.49
CA LEU A 164 -2.72 26.79 -8.68
C LEU A 164 -3.24 27.25 -7.31
N HIS A 165 -2.56 28.20 -6.67
CA HIS A 165 -3.00 28.85 -5.43
C HIS A 165 -2.99 30.37 -5.58
N HIS A 166 -3.84 31.09 -4.85
CA HIS A 166 -4.12 32.53 -5.02
C HIS A 166 -2.89 33.46 -5.17
N GLU A 167 -1.72 33.08 -4.64
CA GLU A 167 -0.46 33.84 -4.73
C GLU A 167 0.33 33.58 -6.03
N THR A 168 0.17 32.41 -6.66
CA THR A 168 0.88 31.98 -7.89
C THR A 168 -0.04 31.82 -9.10
N THR A 169 -1.36 31.92 -8.93
CA THR A 169 -2.36 31.91 -10.02
C THR A 169 -2.37 33.23 -10.83
N THR A 170 -1.24 33.95 -10.91
CA THR A 170 -1.09 34.99 -11.93
C THR A 170 -0.80 34.33 -13.28
N PRO A 171 -1.30 34.88 -14.40
CA PRO A 171 -0.98 34.36 -15.73
C PRO A 171 0.53 34.21 -15.97
N GLU A 172 1.33 35.14 -15.42
CA GLU A 172 2.78 35.12 -15.49
C GLU A 172 3.38 33.95 -14.68
N GLY A 173 2.88 33.72 -13.45
CA GLY A 173 3.36 32.63 -12.60
C GLY A 173 3.05 31.26 -13.18
N VAL A 174 1.86 31.08 -13.75
CA VAL A 174 1.49 29.85 -14.46
C VAL A 174 2.34 29.66 -15.72
N ARG A 175 2.61 30.74 -16.47
CA ARG A 175 3.47 30.66 -17.67
C ARG A 175 4.89 30.22 -17.33
N GLU A 176 5.43 30.70 -16.21
CA GLU A 176 6.77 30.31 -15.77
C GLU A 176 6.82 28.83 -15.36
N GLN A 177 5.84 28.35 -14.61
CA GLN A 177 5.75 26.92 -14.25
C GLN A 177 5.66 26.03 -15.49
N LEU A 178 4.83 26.41 -16.47
CA LEU A 178 4.72 25.70 -17.75
C LEU A 178 6.02 25.72 -18.55
N ARG A 179 6.75 26.83 -18.51
CA ARG A 179 8.05 26.94 -19.16
C ARG A 179 9.06 25.99 -18.53
N THR A 180 9.16 25.97 -17.20
CA THR A 180 10.03 25.03 -16.48
C THR A 180 9.70 23.58 -16.83
N ALA A 181 8.42 23.23 -16.94
CA ALA A 181 7.99 21.90 -17.34
C ALA A 181 8.40 21.56 -18.78
N TYR A 182 8.31 22.54 -19.69
CA TYR A 182 8.62 22.38 -21.11
C TYR A 182 10.11 22.32 -21.41
N ASP A 183 10.89 23.16 -20.72
CA ASP A 183 12.35 23.25 -20.86
C ASP A 183 13.08 22.15 -20.05
N PHE A 184 12.34 21.26 -19.38
CA PHE A 184 12.93 20.17 -18.59
C PHE A 184 13.54 19.10 -19.50
N GLU A 185 14.86 18.96 -19.41
CA GLU A 185 15.61 17.84 -20.01
C GLU A 185 16.05 16.89 -18.90
N GLY A 186 15.55 15.65 -18.94
CA GLY A 186 15.95 14.59 -18.03
C GLY A 186 17.26 13.91 -18.47
N GLU A 187 17.98 13.33 -17.52
CA GLU A 187 19.09 12.43 -17.84
C GLU A 187 18.56 11.08 -18.32
N ASP A 188 19.09 10.56 -19.43
CA ASP A 188 18.79 9.20 -19.87
C ASP A 188 19.54 8.20 -18.98
N GLN A 189 18.80 7.52 -18.11
CA GLN A 189 19.30 6.48 -17.21
C GLN A 189 18.81 5.09 -17.63
N SER A 190 18.38 4.90 -18.88
CA SER A 190 17.79 3.64 -19.35
C SER A 190 18.71 2.43 -19.15
N ASP A 191 20.01 2.58 -19.39
CA ASP A 191 20.99 1.50 -19.21
C ASP A 191 21.16 1.12 -17.73
N GLN A 192 21.26 2.12 -16.84
CA GLN A 192 21.37 1.92 -15.40
C GLN A 192 20.09 1.26 -14.85
N TRP A 193 18.92 1.74 -15.29
CA TRP A 193 17.63 1.18 -14.94
C TRP A 193 17.52 -0.29 -15.35
N ALA A 194 17.90 -0.64 -16.58
CA ALA A 194 17.87 -2.02 -17.06
C ALA A 194 18.79 -2.94 -16.22
N SER A 195 19.98 -2.45 -15.85
CA SER A 195 20.90 -3.17 -14.97
C SER A 195 20.30 -3.41 -13.58
N ASP A 196 19.76 -2.36 -12.97
CA ASP A 196 19.21 -2.44 -11.60
C ASP A 196 17.95 -3.29 -11.55
N SER A 197 17.05 -3.16 -12.52
CA SER A 197 15.87 -4.02 -12.66
C SER A 197 16.27 -5.49 -12.78
N ALA A 198 17.29 -5.83 -13.58
CA ALA A 198 17.75 -7.21 -13.71
C ALA A 198 18.28 -7.80 -12.39
N VAL A 199 18.96 -6.98 -11.57
CA VAL A 199 19.42 -7.39 -10.23
C VAL A 199 18.22 -7.62 -9.30
N ILE A 200 17.28 -6.68 -9.28
CA ILE A 200 16.05 -6.77 -8.47
C ILE A 200 15.26 -8.03 -8.86
N ASP A 201 15.06 -8.28 -10.15
CA ASP A 201 14.35 -9.47 -10.64
C ASP A 201 15.03 -10.76 -10.21
N SER A 202 16.36 -10.80 -10.20
CA SER A 202 17.09 -11.98 -9.74
C SER A 202 16.92 -12.21 -8.24
N LEU A 203 16.97 -11.15 -7.42
CA LEU A 203 16.80 -11.25 -5.98
C LEU A 203 15.36 -11.62 -5.60
N SER A 204 14.38 -10.99 -6.26
CA SER A 204 12.96 -11.29 -6.10
C SER A 204 12.64 -12.74 -6.43
N ARG A 205 13.21 -13.29 -7.52
CA ARG A 205 13.08 -14.71 -7.85
C ARG A 205 13.65 -15.62 -6.77
N HIS A 206 14.86 -15.35 -6.26
CA HIS A 206 15.43 -16.15 -5.17
C HIS A 206 14.58 -16.13 -3.89
N LEU A 207 14.02 -14.97 -3.53
CA LEU A 207 13.12 -14.86 -2.37
C LEU A 207 11.80 -15.61 -2.60
N ALA A 208 11.24 -15.52 -3.81
CA ALA A 208 10.03 -16.25 -4.18
C ALA A 208 10.26 -17.77 -4.15
N ASP A 209 11.40 -18.24 -4.66
CA ASP A 209 11.78 -19.66 -4.64
C ASP A 209 11.94 -20.16 -3.20
N TYR A 210 12.59 -19.38 -2.33
CA TYR A 210 12.72 -19.71 -0.91
C TYR A 210 11.36 -19.80 -0.19
N ALA A 211 10.49 -18.81 -0.41
CA ALA A 211 9.13 -18.84 0.13
C ALA A 211 8.35 -20.05 -0.41
N GLY A 212 8.46 -20.33 -1.71
CA GLY A 212 7.88 -21.50 -2.34
C GLY A 212 8.37 -22.81 -1.72
N ALA A 213 9.67 -22.93 -1.46
CA ALA A 213 10.27 -24.10 -0.83
C ALA A 213 9.76 -24.32 0.61
N LEU A 214 9.61 -23.26 1.41
CA LEU A 214 9.07 -23.35 2.78
C LEU A 214 7.62 -23.87 2.82
N HIS A 215 6.83 -23.55 1.80
CA HIS A 215 5.42 -23.93 1.71
C HIS A 215 5.17 -25.18 0.86
N LYS A 216 6.16 -25.64 0.09
CA LYS A 216 6.07 -26.87 -0.71
C LYS A 216 5.81 -28.06 0.21
N ARG A 217 4.81 -28.86 -0.16
CA ARG A 217 4.46 -30.08 0.57
C ARG A 217 5.28 -31.27 0.06
N ASN A 218 5.83 -32.04 0.98
CA ASN A 218 6.50 -33.30 0.71
C ASN A 218 5.48 -34.45 0.52
N ALA A 219 5.98 -35.68 0.37
CA ALA A 219 5.16 -36.89 0.21
C ALA A 219 4.18 -37.13 1.38
N LEU A 220 4.47 -36.59 2.57
CA LEU A 220 3.62 -36.65 3.75
C LEU A 220 2.56 -35.56 3.80
N GLN A 221 2.41 -34.76 2.72
CA GLN A 221 1.55 -33.59 2.67
C GLN A 221 1.90 -32.51 3.73
N GLN A 222 3.14 -32.53 4.24
CA GLN A 222 3.66 -31.55 5.18
C GLN A 222 4.66 -30.63 4.49
N SER A 223 4.68 -29.36 4.88
CA SER A 223 5.74 -28.41 4.54
C SER A 223 6.57 -28.05 5.76
N ALA A 224 7.75 -27.47 5.54
CA ALA A 224 8.58 -26.94 6.61
C ALA A 224 7.80 -25.94 7.48
N TRP A 225 6.96 -25.11 6.86
CA TRP A 225 6.06 -24.19 7.55
C TRP A 225 5.05 -24.92 8.45
N THR A 226 4.33 -25.92 7.94
CA THR A 226 3.33 -26.64 8.75
C THR A 226 3.97 -27.41 9.90
N ALA A 227 5.14 -28.00 9.66
CA ALA A 227 5.89 -28.71 10.69
C ALA A 227 6.35 -27.76 11.81
N TYR A 228 6.83 -26.56 11.43
CA TYR A 228 7.18 -25.52 12.39
C TYR A 228 5.97 -25.02 13.19
N GLN A 229 4.82 -24.78 12.54
CA GLN A 229 3.58 -24.40 13.23
C GLN A 229 3.12 -25.46 14.22
N ASP A 230 3.18 -26.74 13.84
CA ASP A 230 2.83 -27.84 14.73
C ASP A 230 3.79 -27.92 15.93
N LEU A 231 5.10 -27.71 15.72
CA LEU A 231 6.09 -27.65 16.79
C LEU A 231 5.80 -26.51 17.78
N VAL A 232 5.51 -25.30 17.27
CA VAL A 232 5.17 -24.13 18.10
C VAL A 232 3.90 -24.39 18.90
N ARG A 233 2.88 -25.02 18.29
CA ARG A 233 1.63 -25.35 18.96
C ARG A 233 1.80 -26.39 20.06
N GLN A 234 2.74 -27.32 19.91
CA GLN A 234 3.00 -28.41 20.87
C GLN A 234 3.89 -27.97 22.05
N GLY A 235 4.70 -26.93 21.88
CA GLY A 235 5.61 -26.41 22.93
C GLY A 235 6.90 -27.23 23.09
N ALA A 236 7.91 -26.64 23.75
CA ALA A 236 9.28 -27.18 23.83
C ALA A 236 9.44 -28.51 24.59
N GLU A 237 8.39 -28.98 25.26
CA GLU A 237 8.41 -30.19 26.11
C GLU A 237 7.41 -31.25 25.62
N HIS A 238 7.36 -31.51 24.30
CA HIS A 238 6.57 -32.63 23.77
C HIS A 238 7.45 -33.70 23.12
N THR A 239 7.39 -34.90 23.71
CA THR A 239 7.86 -36.15 23.11
C THR A 239 6.65 -36.96 22.71
N ASP A 240 6.00 -36.57 21.62
CA ASP A 240 5.01 -37.45 21.00
C ASP A 240 5.70 -38.49 20.12
N ALA A 241 5.15 -39.71 20.15
CA ALA A 241 5.58 -40.79 19.28
C ALA A 241 5.30 -40.39 17.82
N VAL A 242 6.31 -40.46 16.96
CA VAL A 242 6.18 -40.26 15.51
C VAL A 242 4.96 -41.06 15.03
N PRO A 243 3.91 -40.39 14.51
CA PRO A 243 2.68 -41.08 14.17
C PRO A 243 2.95 -42.21 13.17
N GLY A 244 2.50 -43.42 13.48
CA GLY A 244 2.83 -44.61 12.68
C GLY A 244 2.39 -44.51 11.21
N TYR A 245 1.40 -43.66 10.91
CA TYR A 245 0.95 -43.41 9.54
C TYR A 245 1.99 -42.62 8.69
N ASN A 246 2.77 -41.74 9.33
CA ASN A 246 3.90 -41.05 8.68
C ASN A 246 4.98 -42.06 8.29
N LEU A 247 5.21 -43.07 9.15
CA LEU A 247 6.18 -44.14 8.88
C LEU A 247 5.69 -45.15 7.83
N THR A 248 4.38 -45.36 7.67
CA THR A 248 3.85 -46.21 6.58
C THR A 248 4.03 -45.58 5.20
N ALA A 249 4.06 -44.26 5.11
CA ALA A 249 4.32 -43.56 3.85
C ALA A 249 5.80 -43.64 3.42
N ILE A 250 6.72 -43.98 4.33
CA ILE A 250 8.16 -44.17 4.03
C ILE A 250 8.47 -45.61 3.54
N GLY A 251 7.44 -46.43 3.35
CA GLY A 251 7.56 -47.72 2.66
C GLY A 251 8.51 -48.73 3.35
N GLU A 252 9.30 -49.44 2.54
CA GLU A 252 10.15 -50.57 2.97
C GLU A 252 11.22 -50.20 4.00
N HIS A 253 11.57 -48.92 4.13
CA HIS A 253 12.61 -48.44 5.05
C HIS A 253 12.10 -48.11 6.46
N ARG A 254 10.81 -48.34 6.74
CA ARG A 254 10.16 -48.04 8.02
C ARG A 254 10.90 -48.57 9.25
N GLU A 255 11.34 -49.82 9.23
CA GLU A 255 11.95 -50.45 10.41
C GLU A 255 13.37 -49.91 10.67
N ALA A 256 14.12 -49.60 9.61
CA ALA A 256 15.43 -48.95 9.70
C ALA A 256 15.31 -47.55 10.30
N ILE A 257 14.34 -46.75 9.85
CA ILE A 257 14.09 -45.39 10.35
C ILE A 257 13.68 -45.41 11.82
N ARG A 258 12.75 -46.29 12.17
CA ARG A 258 12.29 -46.45 13.55
C ARG A 258 13.45 -46.87 14.46
N SER A 259 14.28 -47.82 14.02
CA SER A 259 15.45 -48.27 14.78
C SER A 259 16.45 -47.13 14.97
N CYS A 260 16.75 -46.38 13.91
CA CYS A 260 17.66 -45.26 13.96
C CYS A 260 17.17 -44.13 14.88
N LEU A 261 15.89 -43.73 14.79
CA LEU A 261 15.32 -42.71 15.69
C LEU A 261 15.32 -43.14 17.16
N LEU A 262 15.08 -44.43 17.44
CA LEU A 262 15.15 -44.99 18.79
C LEU A 262 16.60 -45.04 19.31
N SER A 263 17.57 -45.38 18.45
CA SER A 263 19.00 -45.35 18.81
C SER A 263 19.53 -43.93 18.97
N LEU A 264 19.03 -42.98 18.18
CA LEU A 264 19.42 -41.56 18.26
C LEU A 264 19.10 -40.99 19.65
N ARG A 265 18.02 -41.45 20.31
CA ARG A 265 17.71 -41.07 21.69
C ARG A 265 18.74 -41.60 22.71
N SER A 266 19.31 -42.79 22.47
CA SER A 266 20.41 -43.31 23.31
C SER A 266 21.75 -42.61 23.01
N THR A 267 21.99 -42.23 21.76
CA THR A 267 23.23 -41.56 21.34
C THR A 267 23.24 -40.09 21.75
N VAL A 268 22.11 -39.39 21.61
CA VAL A 268 21.92 -37.98 22.04
C VAL A 268 21.64 -37.88 23.54
N GLY A 269 21.08 -38.92 24.18
CA GLY A 269 20.89 -38.97 25.64
C GLY A 269 22.21 -38.93 26.44
N ALA A 270 23.33 -39.33 25.82
CA ALA A 270 24.67 -39.16 26.40
C ALA A 270 25.21 -37.72 26.24
N ASN A 271 24.68 -36.94 25.29
CA ASN A 271 25.06 -35.57 24.96
C ASN A 271 23.86 -34.62 25.08
N SER A 272 23.17 -34.65 26.22
CA SER A 272 22.04 -33.76 26.44
C SER A 272 22.49 -32.30 26.40
N VAL A 273 21.96 -31.55 25.42
CA VAL A 273 22.16 -30.11 25.28
C VAL A 273 21.42 -29.42 26.43
N ASN A 274 22.12 -29.25 27.55
CA ASN A 274 21.76 -28.33 28.63
C ASN A 274 21.85 -26.87 28.09
N PRO A 275 21.10 -25.88 28.60
CA PRO A 275 21.36 -24.46 28.31
C PRO A 275 22.82 -24.00 28.55
N ASN A 276 23.60 -24.71 29.37
CA ASN A 276 25.05 -24.52 29.55
C ASN A 276 25.92 -25.41 28.64
N HIS A 277 25.33 -26.10 27.68
CA HIS A 277 26.06 -26.98 26.76
C HIS A 277 26.90 -26.12 25.81
N PRO A 278 28.12 -26.54 25.45
CA PRO A 278 29.00 -25.79 24.55
C PRO A 278 28.41 -25.55 23.13
N TRP A 279 27.26 -26.16 22.83
CA TRP A 279 26.49 -25.96 21.60
C TRP A 279 25.15 -25.22 21.82
N GLY A 280 24.92 -24.69 23.02
CA GLY A 280 23.87 -23.71 23.29
C GLY A 280 24.26 -22.39 22.65
N PHE A 281 24.19 -22.35 21.32
CA PHE A 281 24.44 -21.23 20.40
C PHE A 281 25.28 -20.07 20.98
N SER A 282 26.61 -20.26 20.92
CA SER A 282 27.64 -19.24 20.65
C SER A 282 27.34 -17.80 21.08
N THR A 283 27.92 -17.38 22.21
CA THR A 283 28.25 -15.98 22.52
C THR A 283 29.61 -15.54 21.93
N ILE A 284 30.17 -16.31 21.00
CA ILE A 284 31.53 -16.09 20.48
C ILE A 284 31.48 -15.02 19.37
N SER A 285 32.00 -13.84 19.69
CA SER A 285 32.07 -12.67 18.79
C SER A 285 33.40 -12.58 18.03
N SER A 286 34.39 -13.45 18.28
CA SER A 286 35.61 -13.51 17.47
C SER A 286 36.27 -14.89 17.43
N LEU A 287 36.92 -15.19 16.30
CA LEU A 287 37.61 -16.46 16.00
C LEU A 287 38.90 -16.70 16.80
N ALA A 288 39.43 -15.70 17.50
CA ALA A 288 40.72 -15.78 18.19
C ALA A 288 40.66 -16.49 19.55
N GLY A 289 39.46 -16.61 20.15
CA GLY A 289 39.25 -17.26 21.46
C GLY A 289 38.77 -18.71 21.38
N LEU A 290 38.75 -19.31 20.19
CA LEU A 290 38.30 -20.68 19.98
C LEU A 290 39.40 -21.68 20.36
N ASP A 291 39.08 -22.56 21.32
CA ASP A 291 39.90 -23.73 21.60
C ASP A 291 39.84 -24.69 20.39
N ARG A 292 40.94 -24.76 19.66
CA ARG A 292 41.03 -25.49 18.39
C ARG A 292 41.02 -27.00 18.59
N GLU A 293 41.48 -27.49 19.74
CA GLU A 293 41.44 -28.93 20.03
C GLU A 293 40.01 -29.38 20.29
N LEU A 294 39.27 -28.63 21.11
CA LEU A 294 37.88 -28.93 21.46
C LEU A 294 36.93 -28.79 20.25
N LEU A 295 37.21 -27.82 19.37
CA LEU A 295 36.53 -27.70 18.08
C LEU A 295 36.82 -28.90 17.17
N ALA A 296 38.09 -29.31 17.04
CA ALA A 296 38.47 -30.45 16.20
C ALA A 296 37.92 -31.78 16.71
N GLU A 297 37.74 -31.92 18.03
CA GLU A 297 37.12 -33.09 18.65
C GLU A 297 35.59 -33.10 18.43
N SER A 298 34.94 -31.94 18.57
CA SER A 298 33.51 -31.78 18.29
C SER A 298 33.18 -32.00 16.81
N VAL A 299 34.01 -31.48 15.91
CA VAL A 299 33.87 -31.69 14.45
C VAL A 299 34.10 -33.16 14.09
N ARG A 300 35.05 -33.85 14.74
CA ARG A 300 35.24 -35.30 14.54
C ARG A 300 34.07 -36.12 15.09
N GLY A 301 33.51 -35.75 16.25
CA GLY A 301 32.30 -36.37 16.80
C GLY A 301 31.09 -36.17 15.89
N LEU A 302 30.90 -34.96 15.35
CA LEU A 302 29.90 -34.67 14.32
C LEU A 302 30.13 -35.47 13.05
N SER A 303 31.37 -35.51 12.55
CA SER A 303 31.69 -36.21 11.32
C SER A 303 31.50 -37.72 11.43
N ALA A 304 31.73 -38.30 12.62
CA ALA A 304 31.42 -39.70 12.91
C ALA A 304 29.91 -39.96 12.97
N LEU A 305 29.15 -39.05 13.61
CA LEU A 305 27.68 -39.08 13.59
C LEU A 305 27.12 -38.91 12.17
N PHE A 306 27.73 -38.07 11.35
CA PHE A 306 27.35 -37.88 9.94
C PHE A 306 27.71 -39.10 9.08
N ALA A 307 28.81 -39.79 9.37
CA ALA A 307 29.16 -41.05 8.70
C ALA A 307 28.16 -42.18 9.04
N ASP A 308 27.64 -42.23 10.27
CA ASP A 308 26.56 -43.15 10.66
C ASP A 308 25.20 -42.76 10.03
N VAL A 309 25.06 -41.52 9.54
CA VAL A 309 23.87 -40.96 8.88
C VAL A 309 23.99 -40.96 7.35
N GLU A 310 25.16 -41.23 6.78
CA GLU A 310 25.37 -41.36 5.33
C GLU A 310 24.52 -42.50 4.73
N ASP A 311 24.30 -43.57 5.49
CA ASP A 311 23.37 -44.67 5.17
C ASP A 311 21.89 -44.25 5.18
N LEU A 312 21.56 -43.05 5.69
CA LEU A 312 20.22 -42.45 5.63
C LEU A 312 20.05 -41.49 4.45
N GLY A 313 21.05 -41.33 3.57
CA GLY A 313 20.93 -40.49 2.36
C GLY A 313 19.65 -40.76 1.54
N PRO A 314 19.33 -42.02 1.21
CA PRO A 314 18.08 -42.38 0.50
C PRO A 314 16.80 -42.11 1.30
N VAL A 315 16.90 -42.10 2.64
CA VAL A 315 15.79 -41.88 3.58
C VAL A 315 15.49 -40.39 3.75
N LEU A 316 16.54 -39.57 3.78
CA LEU A 316 16.44 -38.10 3.85
C LEU A 316 15.84 -37.53 2.56
N ASP A 317 16.18 -38.11 1.40
CA ASP A 317 15.60 -37.76 0.10
C ASP A 317 14.08 -38.07 0.01
N ALA A 318 13.58 -39.02 0.81
CA ALA A 318 12.15 -39.34 0.87
C ALA A 318 11.36 -38.43 1.83
N LEU A 319 12.05 -37.72 2.74
CA LEU A 319 11.47 -36.85 3.75
C LEU A 319 11.53 -35.36 3.37
N LEU A 320 12.53 -34.96 2.57
CA LEU A 320 12.71 -33.64 1.95
C LEU A 320 11.81 -33.47 0.71
#